data_AF-A0A955PRX8-F1
#
_entry.id   AF-A0A955PRX8-F1
#
_cell.length_a   1.000
_cell.length_b   1.000
_cell.length_c   1.000
_cell.angle_alpha   90.00
_cell.angle_beta   90.00
_cell.angle_gamma   90.00
#
_symmetry.space_group_name_H-M   'P 1'
#
loop_
_entity.id
_entity.type
_entity.pdbx_description
1 polymer ?
#
loop_
_entity_poly.entity_id
_entity_poly.type
_entity_poly.pdbx_seq_one_letter_code
_entity_poly.pdbx_strand_id
1 'polypeptide(L)'
;MGYHDTGTFYPTIATNVDAEMRGVNASTYIRVPFTVGATDLSNFQFLNLKTRYDAGFVAYLNGQKVAEAAVPATPEWNSNASEERQDDKAILYRHHDLTTSIGSLVAGNNLLAIQGLNSASDDEDFLLSAELVAWDIHPDDEISPNAMEYSGPSNLTESSQVLARVLDVEEWSPLEKATFAVGPVTESLRITEVHYHPLSATDAEFIEVKNIGSEKIELNLVRFSNGIDFTFPSFSLAPGELAVVVADLAIFESVYGMGINVAGEYEGRLANNGERIRLEDALGATVLDFEFSDNWHPSTDGGNRSLTLLDPTNPDTARWNLKSSWVPSSVEGGTPGEDDLGPFETPTPTETPTVTPTPTPSDTPTATVTSTPTATVTSTSTPTSTWTLTNTPTETETETPTETPTETQTETPSIPPYDRTGEGFVNALDLLVILGEKG
;
A
#
# COMPACT_ATOMS: atom_id res chain seq x y z
N MET A 1 -31.10 -4.75 -5.02
CA MET A 1 -32.08 -3.65 -5.08
C MET A 1 -32.52 -3.31 -3.67
N GLY A 2 -32.92 -2.07 -3.41
CA GLY A 2 -33.27 -1.64 -2.05
C GLY A 2 -33.47 -0.13 -1.93
N TYR A 3 -33.75 0.34 -0.73
CA TYR A 3 -33.64 1.74 -0.31
C TYR A 3 -33.27 1.79 1.16
N HIS A 4 -32.45 2.77 1.54
CA HIS A 4 -32.13 3.12 2.93
C HIS A 4 -31.39 4.47 2.86
N ASP A 5 -32.05 5.57 3.21
CA ASP A 5 -31.57 6.92 2.88
C ASP A 5 -30.18 7.23 3.44
N THR A 6 -29.84 6.72 4.64
CA THR A 6 -28.53 6.89 5.29
C THR A 6 -28.18 5.77 6.28
N GLY A 7 -28.29 4.49 5.89
CA GLY A 7 -28.01 3.38 6.83
C GLY A 7 -27.29 2.16 6.25
N THR A 8 -27.32 1.08 7.02
CA THR A 8 -26.52 -0.16 6.86
C THR A 8 -26.62 -0.80 5.47
N PHE A 9 -27.75 -0.63 4.78
CA PHE A 9 -27.97 -1.19 3.44
C PHE A 9 -27.41 -0.35 2.31
N TYR A 10 -27.21 0.96 2.52
CA TYR A 10 -26.77 1.91 1.49
C TYR A 10 -25.58 1.41 0.64
N PRO A 11 -24.48 0.87 1.21
CA PRO A 11 -23.37 0.37 0.40
C PRO A 11 -23.69 -0.89 -0.43
N THR A 12 -24.80 -1.57 -0.17
CA THR A 12 -25.20 -2.82 -0.86
C THR A 12 -26.23 -2.57 -1.98
N ILE A 13 -26.80 -1.37 -2.09
CA ILE A 13 -27.89 -1.07 -3.01
C ILE A 13 -27.36 -0.62 -4.39
N ALA A 14 -27.45 -1.51 -5.38
CA ALA A 14 -27.13 -1.18 -6.78
C ALA A 14 -28.33 -0.63 -7.58
N THR A 15 -29.57 -0.86 -7.12
CA THR A 15 -30.80 -0.42 -7.78
C THR A 15 -31.75 0.10 -6.72
N ASN A 16 -32.00 1.40 -6.76
CA ASN A 16 -32.90 2.07 -5.84
C ASN A 16 -34.36 1.85 -6.28
N VAL A 17 -35.23 1.40 -5.36
CA VAL A 17 -36.67 1.17 -5.60
C VAL A 17 -37.57 1.95 -4.64
N ASP A 18 -37.03 3.00 -4.04
CA ASP A 18 -37.72 3.85 -3.07
C ASP A 18 -39.03 4.42 -3.63
N ALA A 19 -38.98 5.00 -4.84
CA ALA A 19 -40.14 5.63 -5.47
C ALA A 19 -41.26 4.64 -5.82
N GLU A 20 -40.92 3.38 -6.08
CA GLU A 20 -41.86 2.32 -6.43
C GLU A 20 -42.46 1.63 -5.21
N MET A 21 -41.79 1.68 -4.05
CA MET A 21 -42.18 0.95 -2.85
C MET A 21 -42.60 1.86 -1.70
N ARG A 22 -41.77 2.81 -1.27
CA ARG A 22 -42.01 3.56 -0.03
C ARG A 22 -43.26 4.44 -0.14
N GLY A 23 -44.23 4.19 0.75
CA GLY A 23 -45.57 4.77 0.73
C GLY A 23 -46.50 4.30 -0.39
N VAL A 24 -46.07 3.34 -1.22
CA VAL A 24 -46.79 2.88 -2.43
C VAL A 24 -47.13 1.39 -2.36
N ASN A 25 -46.15 0.53 -2.11
CA ASN A 25 -46.31 -0.92 -2.09
C ASN A 25 -45.32 -1.60 -1.14
N ALA A 26 -45.78 -2.60 -0.38
CA ALA A 26 -44.95 -3.34 0.56
C ALA A 26 -44.11 -4.47 -0.08
N SER A 27 -44.16 -4.64 -1.40
CA SER A 27 -43.34 -5.64 -2.08
C SER A 27 -42.95 -5.23 -3.50
N THR A 28 -41.95 -5.90 -4.05
CA THR A 28 -41.49 -5.71 -5.42
C THR A 28 -41.10 -7.03 -6.06
N TYR A 29 -41.17 -7.09 -7.39
CA TYR A 29 -40.84 -8.28 -8.16
C TYR A 29 -39.60 -8.04 -9.02
N ILE A 30 -38.65 -8.97 -8.94
CA ILE A 30 -37.54 -9.07 -9.87
C ILE A 30 -37.65 -10.35 -10.70
N ARG A 31 -37.27 -10.25 -11.98
CA ARG A 31 -37.24 -11.34 -12.95
C ARG A 31 -35.87 -11.34 -13.62
N VAL A 32 -35.07 -12.35 -13.31
CA VAL A 32 -33.71 -12.51 -13.81
C VAL A 32 -33.69 -13.66 -14.82
N PRO A 33 -33.72 -13.37 -16.14
CA PRO A 33 -33.54 -14.41 -17.14
C PRO A 33 -32.08 -14.86 -17.16
N PHE A 34 -31.86 -16.17 -17.35
CA PHE A 34 -30.53 -16.74 -17.50
C PHE A 34 -30.56 -17.97 -18.40
N THR A 35 -29.41 -18.43 -18.87
CA THR A 35 -29.30 -19.62 -19.72
C THR A 35 -28.48 -20.71 -19.06
N VAL A 36 -28.85 -21.97 -19.27
CA VAL A 36 -28.11 -23.15 -18.78
C VAL A 36 -27.76 -24.06 -19.96
N GLY A 37 -26.50 -24.48 -20.07
CA GLY A 37 -26.07 -25.46 -21.09
C GLY A 37 -26.65 -26.84 -20.82
N ALA A 38 -26.95 -27.62 -21.87
CA ALA A 38 -27.48 -28.97 -21.71
C ALA A 38 -26.51 -29.91 -20.97
N THR A 39 -25.20 -29.75 -21.18
CA THR A 39 -24.14 -30.48 -20.49
C THR A 39 -24.06 -30.08 -19.02
N ASP A 40 -24.09 -28.77 -18.73
CA ASP A 40 -24.03 -28.28 -17.35
C ASP A 40 -25.24 -28.77 -16.56
N LEU A 41 -26.44 -28.70 -17.16
CA LEU A 41 -27.67 -29.18 -16.55
C LEU A 41 -27.63 -30.68 -16.24
N SER A 42 -27.03 -31.50 -17.10
CA SER A 42 -26.87 -32.93 -16.82
C SER A 42 -25.87 -33.22 -15.71
N ASN A 43 -24.99 -32.27 -15.39
CA ASN A 43 -23.95 -32.43 -14.39
C ASN A 43 -24.38 -31.91 -13.02
N PHE A 44 -25.17 -30.83 -12.94
CA PHE A 44 -25.57 -30.21 -11.67
C PHE A 44 -26.09 -31.23 -10.65
N GLN A 45 -25.48 -31.24 -9.48
CA GLN A 45 -25.89 -32.06 -8.33
C GLN A 45 -26.38 -31.23 -7.16
N PHE A 46 -26.03 -29.94 -7.14
CA PHE A 46 -26.42 -28.99 -6.11
C PHE A 46 -26.91 -27.71 -6.74
N LEU A 47 -27.84 -27.07 -6.04
CA LEU A 47 -28.36 -25.76 -6.40
C LEU A 47 -28.59 -24.98 -5.11
N ASN A 48 -28.08 -23.76 -5.03
CA ASN A 48 -28.23 -22.90 -3.87
C ASN A 48 -28.66 -21.50 -4.31
N LEU A 49 -29.66 -20.96 -3.61
CA LEU A 49 -30.00 -19.55 -3.70
C LEU A 49 -29.42 -18.84 -2.48
N LYS A 50 -28.49 -17.91 -2.71
CA LYS A 50 -28.02 -16.98 -1.69
C LYS A 50 -28.90 -15.75 -1.72
N THR A 51 -29.31 -15.26 -0.55
CA THR A 51 -30.13 -14.05 -0.43
C THR A 51 -29.61 -13.14 0.68
N ARG A 52 -29.57 -11.84 0.40
CA ARG A 52 -29.63 -10.79 1.43
C ARG A 52 -31.03 -10.21 1.33
N TYR A 53 -31.75 -10.22 2.44
CA TYR A 53 -33.10 -9.67 2.47
C TYR A 53 -33.34 -9.06 3.83
N ASP A 54 -34.15 -8.02 3.80
CA ASP A 54 -34.61 -7.30 4.97
C ASP A 54 -35.75 -8.08 5.65
N ALA A 55 -37.01 -7.80 5.33
CA ALA A 55 -38.13 -8.50 5.95
C ALA A 55 -38.36 -9.92 5.39
N GLY A 56 -38.79 -10.04 4.12
CA GLY A 56 -39.18 -11.35 3.56
C GLY A 56 -38.98 -11.48 2.05
N PHE A 57 -39.05 -12.72 1.56
CA PHE A 57 -39.05 -12.99 0.13
C PHE A 57 -39.69 -14.33 -0.23
N VAL A 58 -40.21 -14.45 -1.46
CA VAL A 58 -40.52 -15.73 -2.09
C VAL A 58 -39.85 -15.82 -3.46
N ALA A 59 -39.15 -16.92 -3.72
CA ALA A 59 -38.43 -17.19 -4.94
C ALA A 59 -39.08 -18.32 -5.75
N TYR A 60 -39.13 -18.12 -7.07
CA TYR A 60 -39.65 -19.05 -8.04
C TYR A 60 -38.61 -19.31 -9.13
N LEU A 61 -38.42 -20.58 -9.47
CA LEU A 61 -37.59 -21.02 -10.58
C LEU A 61 -38.48 -21.61 -11.67
N ASN A 62 -38.50 -20.99 -12.84
CA ASN A 62 -39.38 -21.37 -13.95
C ASN A 62 -40.86 -21.54 -13.54
N GLY A 63 -41.32 -20.67 -12.62
CA GLY A 63 -42.69 -20.66 -12.10
C GLY A 63 -42.96 -21.64 -10.95
N GLN A 64 -42.00 -22.47 -10.54
CA GLN A 64 -42.10 -23.32 -9.35
C GLN A 64 -41.53 -22.60 -8.13
N LYS A 65 -42.24 -22.59 -6.99
CA LYS A 65 -41.73 -22.00 -5.75
C LYS A 65 -40.56 -22.86 -5.24
N VAL A 66 -39.42 -22.23 -4.97
CA VAL A 66 -38.18 -22.93 -4.56
C VAL A 66 -37.65 -22.49 -3.19
N ALA A 67 -37.87 -21.25 -2.77
CA ALA A 67 -37.51 -20.79 -1.43
C ALA A 67 -38.45 -19.68 -0.95
N GLU A 68 -38.59 -19.55 0.36
CA GLU A 68 -39.30 -18.44 0.98
C GLU A 68 -38.77 -18.16 2.40
N ALA A 69 -38.93 -16.92 2.85
CA ALA A 69 -38.71 -16.52 4.23
C ALA A 69 -39.64 -15.37 4.59
N ALA A 70 -40.25 -15.44 5.79
CA ALA A 70 -41.15 -14.42 6.32
C ALA A 70 -42.27 -14.01 5.34
N VAL A 71 -42.93 -14.99 4.72
CA VAL A 71 -44.00 -14.77 3.74
C VAL A 71 -45.35 -15.15 4.34
N PRO A 72 -46.43 -14.36 4.12
CA PRO A 72 -47.77 -14.76 4.54
C PRO A 72 -48.23 -16.04 3.83
N ALA A 73 -49.19 -16.74 4.42
CA ALA A 73 -49.66 -18.04 3.91
C ALA A 73 -50.15 -18.01 2.44
N THR A 74 -50.56 -16.85 1.93
CA THR A 74 -50.93 -16.64 0.53
C THR A 74 -50.44 -15.27 0.09
N PRO A 75 -49.21 -15.16 -0.44
CA PRO A 75 -48.69 -13.87 -0.88
C PRO A 75 -49.43 -13.36 -2.12
N GLU A 76 -49.98 -12.16 -2.00
CA GLU A 76 -50.48 -11.34 -3.09
C GLU A 76 -49.39 -10.36 -3.56
N TRP A 77 -49.63 -9.67 -4.68
CA TRP A 77 -48.66 -8.77 -5.32
C TRP A 77 -48.22 -7.58 -4.45
N ASN A 78 -48.98 -7.26 -3.40
CA ASN A 78 -48.76 -6.18 -2.45
C ASN A 78 -48.69 -6.68 -1.01
N SER A 79 -48.42 -7.97 -0.80
CA SER A 79 -48.31 -8.52 0.55
C SER A 79 -47.12 -7.96 1.30
N ASN A 80 -47.33 -7.81 2.60
CA ASN A 80 -46.28 -7.52 3.57
C ASN A 80 -45.60 -8.84 3.99
N ALA A 81 -44.36 -8.72 4.48
CA ALA A 81 -43.67 -9.81 5.16
C ALA A 81 -44.41 -10.17 6.46
N SER A 82 -44.33 -11.44 6.86
CA SER A 82 -44.94 -11.92 8.11
C SER A 82 -44.11 -11.60 9.35
N GLU A 83 -42.82 -11.32 9.16
CA GLU A 83 -41.83 -11.07 10.20
C GLU A 83 -40.83 -10.02 9.69
N GLU A 84 -40.21 -9.31 10.63
CA GLU A 84 -39.10 -8.40 10.36
C GLU A 84 -37.75 -9.00 10.72
N ARG A 85 -36.68 -8.49 10.10
CA ARG A 85 -35.31 -8.92 10.37
C ARG A 85 -34.44 -7.74 10.81
N GLN A 86 -33.49 -8.02 11.69
CA GLN A 86 -32.50 -7.00 12.08
C GLN A 86 -31.54 -6.70 10.92
N ASP A 87 -31.23 -5.42 10.71
CA ASP A 87 -30.40 -4.94 9.60
C ASP A 87 -29.02 -5.59 9.54
N ASP A 88 -28.39 -5.79 10.70
CA ASP A 88 -27.07 -6.42 10.82
C ASP A 88 -27.10 -7.88 10.34
N LYS A 89 -28.27 -8.53 10.39
CA LYS A 89 -28.49 -9.84 9.80
C LYS A 89 -28.91 -9.74 8.34
N ALA A 90 -29.66 -8.73 7.93
CA ALA A 90 -30.16 -8.58 6.56
C ALA A 90 -29.04 -8.43 5.51
N ILE A 91 -27.92 -7.80 5.87
CA ILE A 91 -26.73 -7.66 5.01
C ILE A 91 -25.90 -8.94 4.84
N LEU A 92 -26.18 -10.00 5.62
CA LEU A 92 -25.47 -11.27 5.54
C LEU A 92 -26.22 -12.25 4.62
N TYR A 93 -25.47 -12.93 3.75
CA TYR A 93 -26.05 -13.95 2.88
C TYR A 93 -26.65 -15.09 3.70
N ARG A 94 -27.90 -15.43 3.40
CA ARG A 94 -28.52 -16.70 3.77
C ARG A 94 -28.55 -17.63 2.57
N HIS A 95 -28.19 -18.87 2.83
CA HIS A 95 -28.18 -19.96 1.87
C HIS A 95 -29.48 -20.74 1.94
N HIS A 96 -30.07 -21.00 0.77
CA HIS A 96 -31.25 -21.83 0.61
C HIS A 96 -30.89 -22.99 -0.31
N ASP A 97 -30.86 -24.20 0.23
CA ASP A 97 -30.61 -25.40 -0.56
C ASP A 97 -31.82 -25.68 -1.46
N LEU A 98 -31.59 -25.57 -2.76
CA LEU A 98 -32.55 -25.79 -3.83
C LEU A 98 -32.21 -27.04 -4.64
N THR A 99 -31.36 -27.93 -4.12
CA THR A 99 -30.86 -29.11 -4.85
C THR A 99 -32.02 -29.98 -5.37
N THR A 100 -33.08 -30.13 -4.60
CA THR A 100 -34.29 -30.86 -5.04
C THR A 100 -35.06 -30.18 -6.18
N SER A 101 -34.75 -28.91 -6.47
CA SER A 101 -35.36 -28.09 -7.52
C SER A 101 -34.55 -28.03 -8.81
N ILE A 102 -33.40 -28.72 -8.91
CA ILE A 102 -32.60 -28.82 -10.15
C ILE A 102 -33.46 -29.27 -11.34
N GLY A 103 -34.40 -30.20 -11.11
CA GLY A 103 -35.33 -30.66 -12.16
C GLY A 103 -36.29 -29.59 -12.69
N SER A 104 -36.34 -28.41 -12.07
CA SER A 104 -37.10 -27.25 -12.58
C SER A 104 -36.31 -26.46 -13.63
N LEU A 105 -34.99 -26.64 -13.73
CA LEU A 105 -34.16 -26.04 -14.75
C LEU A 105 -34.35 -26.74 -16.10
N VAL A 106 -34.21 -25.97 -17.18
CA VAL A 106 -34.24 -26.48 -18.56
C VAL A 106 -32.98 -26.06 -19.30
N ALA A 107 -32.53 -26.87 -20.26
CA ALA A 107 -31.46 -26.44 -21.16
C ALA A 107 -31.93 -25.24 -21.99
N GLY A 108 -31.10 -24.19 -22.08
CA GLY A 108 -31.48 -22.91 -22.65
C GLY A 108 -32.06 -21.96 -21.61
N ASN A 109 -33.18 -21.30 -21.94
CA ASN A 109 -33.69 -20.17 -21.18
C ASN A 109 -34.41 -20.59 -19.89
N ASN A 110 -34.01 -19.97 -18.79
CA ASN A 110 -34.59 -20.10 -17.46
C ASN A 110 -34.93 -18.71 -16.90
N LEU A 111 -35.78 -18.70 -15.88
CA LEU A 111 -36.20 -17.49 -15.18
C LEU A 111 -36.20 -17.72 -13.67
N LEU A 112 -35.40 -16.92 -12.97
CA LEU A 112 -35.53 -16.74 -11.53
C LEU A 112 -36.43 -15.53 -11.28
N ALA A 113 -37.56 -15.73 -10.62
CA ALA A 113 -38.44 -14.66 -10.19
C ALA A 113 -38.46 -14.59 -8.67
N ILE A 114 -38.29 -13.40 -8.10
CA ILE A 114 -38.32 -13.20 -6.65
C ILE A 114 -39.28 -12.05 -6.35
N GLN A 115 -40.20 -12.28 -5.41
CA GLN A 115 -40.92 -11.21 -4.74
C GLN A 115 -40.19 -10.90 -3.44
N GLY A 116 -39.64 -9.70 -3.30
CA GLY A 116 -39.15 -9.18 -2.02
C GLY A 116 -40.28 -8.46 -1.31
N LEU A 117 -40.43 -8.68 -0.01
CA LEU A 117 -41.46 -8.11 0.84
C LEU A 117 -40.82 -7.28 1.95
N ASN A 118 -41.49 -6.20 2.32
CA ASN A 118 -41.28 -5.39 3.53
C ASN A 118 -42.38 -5.66 4.55
N SER A 119 -42.18 -5.35 5.83
CA SER A 119 -43.29 -5.44 6.79
C SER A 119 -44.41 -4.44 6.56
N ALA A 120 -44.11 -3.30 5.94
CA ALA A 120 -45.08 -2.26 5.63
C ALA A 120 -44.77 -1.54 4.31
N SER A 121 -45.79 -0.93 3.71
CA SER A 121 -45.59 -0.11 2.50
C SER A 121 -44.81 1.16 2.78
N ASP A 122 -44.83 1.66 4.02
CA ASP A 122 -44.19 2.89 4.48
C ASP A 122 -42.96 2.63 5.37
N ASP A 123 -42.37 1.44 5.27
CA ASP A 123 -41.11 1.12 5.93
C ASP A 123 -39.98 2.07 5.52
N GLU A 124 -38.99 2.24 6.39
CA GLU A 124 -37.88 3.18 6.16
C GLU A 124 -36.78 2.59 5.28
N ASP A 125 -36.66 1.26 5.24
CA ASP A 125 -35.69 0.55 4.43
C ASP A 125 -36.27 -0.68 3.72
N PHE A 126 -35.50 -1.17 2.75
CA PHE A 126 -35.75 -2.40 2.03
C PHE A 126 -34.43 -2.90 1.45
N LEU A 127 -34.18 -4.20 1.56
CA LEU A 127 -33.06 -4.86 0.89
C LEU A 127 -33.52 -6.17 0.25
N LEU A 128 -33.14 -6.36 -1.02
CA LEU A 128 -33.15 -7.65 -1.70
C LEU A 128 -31.93 -7.78 -2.62
N SER A 129 -31.09 -8.78 -2.35
CA SER A 129 -30.04 -9.24 -3.26
C SER A 129 -30.08 -10.76 -3.34
N ALA A 130 -29.87 -11.32 -4.52
CA ALA A 130 -29.95 -12.75 -4.75
C ALA A 130 -28.90 -13.24 -5.74
N GLU A 131 -28.36 -14.42 -5.48
CA GLU A 131 -27.39 -15.12 -6.33
C GLU A 131 -27.79 -16.60 -6.39
N LEU A 132 -28.03 -17.13 -7.59
CA LEU A 132 -28.33 -18.55 -7.80
C LEU A 132 -27.08 -19.25 -8.31
N VAL A 133 -26.62 -20.26 -7.58
CA VAL A 133 -25.39 -21.00 -7.86
C VAL A 133 -25.73 -22.48 -8.02
N ALA A 134 -25.29 -23.08 -9.12
CA ALA A 134 -25.37 -24.51 -9.35
C ALA A 134 -23.96 -25.08 -9.44
N TRP A 135 -23.76 -26.29 -8.92
CA TRP A 135 -22.50 -27.02 -9.04
C TRP A 135 -22.76 -28.52 -9.01
N ASP A 136 -21.78 -29.31 -9.41
CA ASP A 136 -21.78 -30.76 -9.35
C ASP A 136 -20.76 -31.26 -8.33
N ILE A 137 -21.01 -32.43 -7.73
CA ILE A 137 -19.92 -33.25 -7.17
C ILE A 137 -19.46 -34.13 -8.32
N HIS A 138 -18.36 -33.79 -8.98
CA HIS A 138 -17.72 -34.80 -9.80
C HIS A 138 -17.48 -36.05 -8.92
N PRO A 139 -17.80 -37.27 -9.40
CA PRO A 139 -17.63 -38.49 -8.61
C PRO A 139 -16.16 -38.79 -8.23
N ASP A 140 -15.25 -37.91 -8.63
CA ASP A 140 -13.94 -37.77 -8.04
C ASP A 140 -13.95 -36.53 -7.15
N ASP A 141 -13.74 -36.75 -5.85
CA ASP A 141 -12.92 -35.87 -5.00
C ASP A 141 -11.52 -35.72 -5.65
N GLU A 142 -11.42 -35.19 -6.86
CA GLU A 142 -10.14 -34.84 -7.43
C GLU A 142 -9.76 -33.51 -6.77
N ILE A 143 -8.93 -33.67 -5.72
CA ILE A 143 -7.72 -32.88 -5.53
C ILE A 143 -7.44 -32.17 -6.86
N SER A 144 -7.53 -30.83 -6.87
CA SER A 144 -7.27 -30.02 -8.06
C SER A 144 -6.10 -30.64 -8.85
N PRO A 145 -6.09 -30.66 -10.19
CA PRO A 145 -4.94 -31.15 -10.93
C PRO A 145 -3.63 -30.40 -10.58
N ASN A 146 -3.74 -29.22 -9.95
CA ASN A 146 -2.62 -28.46 -9.39
C ASN A 146 -2.38 -28.69 -7.89
N ALA A 147 -3.29 -29.36 -7.19
CA ALA A 147 -3.13 -29.67 -5.79
C ALA A 147 -2.06 -30.75 -5.63
N MET A 148 -1.04 -30.38 -4.88
CA MET A 148 0.10 -31.22 -4.60
C MET A 148 -0.13 -31.89 -3.25
N GLU A 149 0.07 -33.20 -3.19
CA GLU A 149 0.13 -33.91 -1.92
C GLU A 149 1.25 -33.28 -1.07
N TYR A 150 0.91 -32.88 0.16
CA TYR A 150 1.89 -32.38 1.11
C TYR A 150 2.81 -33.54 1.53
N SER A 151 3.97 -33.63 0.89
CA SER A 151 4.96 -34.69 1.11
C SER A 151 6.10 -34.27 2.06
N GLY A 152 6.08 -33.03 2.54
CA GLY A 152 7.06 -32.45 3.45
C GLY A 152 7.04 -30.92 3.42
N PRO A 153 7.87 -30.24 4.25
CA PRO A 153 7.94 -28.79 4.27
C PRO A 153 8.28 -28.20 2.89
N SER A 154 7.54 -27.18 2.49
CA SER A 154 7.81 -26.40 1.28
C SER A 154 8.69 -25.21 1.63
N ASN A 155 9.73 -24.95 0.82
CA ASN A 155 10.53 -23.74 0.93
C ASN A 155 9.82 -22.61 0.17
N LEU A 156 9.46 -21.55 0.89
CA LEU A 156 8.96 -20.33 0.27
C LEU A 156 10.16 -19.51 -0.23
N THR A 157 10.17 -19.20 -1.52
CA THR A 157 11.20 -18.35 -2.14
C THR A 157 10.77 -16.89 -2.20
N GLU A 158 9.50 -16.59 -1.94
CA GLU A 158 8.93 -15.25 -1.89
C GLU A 158 7.97 -15.16 -0.69
N SER A 159 7.80 -13.94 -0.16
CA SER A 159 6.80 -13.67 0.86
C SER A 159 5.43 -14.12 0.36
N SER A 160 4.70 -14.91 1.15
CA SER A 160 3.50 -15.59 0.69
C SER A 160 2.41 -15.59 1.75
N GLN A 161 1.18 -15.48 1.29
CA GLN A 161 0.01 -15.73 2.12
C GLN A 161 -0.46 -17.17 1.92
N VAL A 162 -0.38 -17.96 2.97
CA VAL A 162 -0.86 -19.34 2.98
C VAL A 162 -2.26 -19.35 3.59
N LEU A 163 -3.21 -19.90 2.84
CA LEU A 163 -4.56 -20.16 3.31
C LEU A 163 -4.71 -21.66 3.52
N ALA A 164 -5.25 -22.07 4.66
CA ALA A 164 -5.40 -23.47 5.02
C ALA A 164 -6.73 -23.72 5.72
N ARG A 165 -7.28 -24.90 5.51
CA ARG A 165 -8.44 -25.41 6.24
C ARG A 165 -8.38 -26.93 6.26
N VAL A 166 -9.02 -27.52 7.26
CA VAL A 166 -9.10 -28.97 7.43
C VAL A 166 -10.50 -29.42 7.05
N LEU A 167 -10.61 -30.50 6.28
CA LEU A 167 -11.89 -31.17 6.02
C LEU A 167 -12.05 -32.29 7.06
N ASP A 168 -13.08 -32.21 7.90
CA ASP A 168 -13.48 -33.31 8.79
C ASP A 168 -14.75 -33.97 8.24
N VAL A 169 -14.58 -35.16 7.67
CA VAL A 169 -15.60 -35.97 6.99
C VAL A 169 -16.27 -35.24 5.81
N GLU A 170 -17.14 -34.27 6.08
CA GLU A 170 -17.87 -33.46 5.09
C GLU A 170 -17.86 -31.96 5.41
N GLU A 171 -17.28 -31.55 6.55
CA GLU A 171 -17.28 -30.16 7.00
C GLU A 171 -15.87 -29.56 6.94
N TRP A 172 -15.72 -28.50 6.15
CA TRP A 172 -14.51 -27.70 6.16
C TRP A 172 -14.46 -26.83 7.41
N SER A 173 -13.30 -26.78 8.07
CA SER A 173 -13.01 -25.75 9.05
C SER A 173 -13.12 -24.36 8.42
N PRO A 174 -13.24 -23.30 9.24
CA PRO A 174 -12.97 -21.94 8.78
C PRO A 174 -11.62 -21.86 8.05
N LEU A 175 -11.55 -20.95 7.09
CA LEU A 175 -10.30 -20.67 6.37
C LEU A 175 -9.36 -19.91 7.29
N GLU A 176 -8.26 -20.54 7.64
CA GLU A 176 -7.15 -19.91 8.35
C GLU A 176 -6.18 -19.28 7.36
N LYS A 177 -5.60 -18.15 7.74
CA LYS A 177 -4.69 -17.38 6.90
C LYS A 177 -3.45 -17.01 7.70
N ALA A 178 -2.28 -17.29 7.14
CA ALA A 178 -0.99 -16.91 7.69
C ALA A 178 -0.13 -16.26 6.60
N THR A 179 0.56 -15.18 6.94
CA THR A 179 1.55 -14.58 6.04
C THR A 179 2.95 -14.97 6.50
N PHE A 180 3.78 -15.38 5.54
CA PHE A 180 5.19 -15.70 5.74
C PHE A 180 6.03 -14.72 4.93
N ALA A 181 6.94 -13.99 5.56
CA ALA A 181 7.89 -13.13 4.87
C ALA A 181 9.19 -13.87 4.54
N VAL A 182 9.79 -13.52 3.42
CA VAL A 182 11.10 -14.02 2.98
C VAL A 182 12.08 -12.86 2.85
N GLY A 183 13.25 -13.01 3.47
CA GLY A 183 14.36 -12.05 3.39
C GLY A 183 14.20 -10.83 4.30
N PRO A 184 15.29 -10.06 4.48
CA PRO A 184 15.36 -8.92 5.40
C PRO A 184 14.83 -7.62 4.77
N VAL A 185 13.57 -7.62 4.30
CA VAL A 185 12.97 -6.47 3.59
C VAL A 185 12.99 -5.22 4.46
N THR A 186 12.54 -5.32 5.71
CA THR A 186 12.46 -4.19 6.65
C THR A 186 13.83 -3.54 6.88
N GLU A 187 14.88 -4.35 7.00
CA GLU A 187 16.24 -3.86 7.22
C GLU A 187 16.89 -3.31 5.94
N SER A 188 16.49 -3.79 4.76
CA SER A 188 17.24 -3.59 3.51
C SER A 188 16.56 -2.71 2.47
N LEU A 189 15.23 -2.57 2.48
CA LEU A 189 14.52 -1.73 1.51
C LEU A 189 14.47 -0.28 1.99
N ARG A 190 14.73 0.68 1.09
CA ARG A 190 14.67 2.12 1.39
C ARG A 190 13.95 2.86 0.29
N ILE A 191 13.15 3.87 0.64
CA ILE A 191 12.71 4.89 -0.32
C ILE A 191 13.89 5.86 -0.50
N THR A 192 14.35 6.03 -1.73
CA THR A 192 15.53 6.85 -2.07
C THR A 192 15.18 8.15 -2.77
N GLU A 193 14.06 8.18 -3.50
CA GLU A 193 13.65 9.35 -4.26
C GLU A 193 12.12 9.49 -4.30
N VAL A 194 11.61 10.72 -4.20
CA VAL A 194 10.17 11.04 -4.29
C VAL A 194 9.99 12.27 -5.19
N HIS A 195 9.34 12.10 -6.34
CA HIS A 195 8.99 13.20 -7.24
C HIS A 195 7.49 13.51 -7.13
N TYR A 196 7.12 14.30 -6.12
CA TYR A 196 5.72 14.56 -5.73
C TYR A 196 5.07 15.78 -6.42
N HIS A 197 5.83 16.58 -7.16
CA HIS A 197 5.30 17.73 -7.90
C HIS A 197 6.13 18.03 -9.16
N PRO A 198 6.12 17.11 -10.15
CA PRO A 198 6.73 17.33 -11.46
C PRO A 198 6.08 18.50 -12.21
N LEU A 199 6.70 18.94 -13.31
CA LEU A 199 6.11 20.02 -14.13
C LEU A 199 4.70 19.65 -14.58
N SER A 200 3.78 20.59 -14.38
CA SER A 200 2.31 20.44 -14.48
C SER A 200 1.74 19.98 -15.82
N ALA A 201 2.57 19.71 -16.83
CA ALA A 201 2.13 19.24 -18.15
C ALA A 201 2.08 17.70 -18.25
N THR A 202 2.73 16.99 -17.33
CA THR A 202 2.90 15.53 -17.36
C THR A 202 2.95 15.04 -15.92
N ASP A 203 1.92 14.35 -15.45
CA ASP A 203 1.83 13.75 -14.11
C ASP A 203 2.80 12.55 -13.98
N ALA A 204 4.11 12.84 -14.08
CA ALA A 204 5.19 11.86 -14.09
C ALA A 204 5.73 11.60 -12.67
N GLU A 205 4.83 11.65 -11.69
CA GLU A 205 5.16 11.40 -10.28
C GLU A 205 5.66 9.96 -10.09
N PHE A 206 6.62 9.81 -9.19
CA PHE A 206 7.15 8.50 -8.83
C PHE A 206 7.73 8.46 -7.42
N ILE A 207 7.80 7.25 -6.87
CA ILE A 207 8.57 6.91 -5.68
C ILE A 207 9.59 5.84 -6.08
N GLU A 208 10.86 6.07 -5.75
CA GLU A 208 11.94 5.11 -5.96
C GLU A 208 12.25 4.35 -4.67
N VAL A 209 12.48 3.04 -4.83
CA VAL A 209 12.95 2.16 -3.77
C VAL A 209 14.27 1.49 -4.15
N LYS A 210 15.13 1.29 -3.15
CA LYS A 210 16.44 0.65 -3.27
C LYS A 210 16.59 -0.48 -2.27
N ASN A 211 17.21 -1.58 -2.71
CA ASN A 211 17.79 -2.56 -1.79
C ASN A 211 19.20 -2.09 -1.35
N ILE A 212 19.32 -1.57 -0.13
CA ILE A 212 20.60 -1.18 0.47
C ILE A 212 21.34 -2.35 1.16
N GLY A 213 20.70 -3.52 1.23
CA GLY A 213 21.24 -4.71 1.87
C GLY A 213 22.26 -5.44 1.00
N SER A 214 22.83 -6.51 1.56
CA SER A 214 23.81 -7.37 0.88
C SER A 214 23.21 -8.64 0.25
N GLU A 215 21.91 -8.86 0.41
CA GLU A 215 21.19 -10.02 -0.12
C GLU A 215 20.07 -9.59 -1.05
N LYS A 216 19.66 -10.48 -1.96
CA LYS A 216 18.48 -10.24 -2.80
C LYS A 216 17.23 -10.25 -1.90
N ILE A 217 16.35 -9.26 -2.08
CA ILE A 217 15.07 -9.17 -1.37
C ILE A 217 13.89 -9.38 -2.33
N GLU A 218 12.83 -9.99 -1.81
CA GLU A 218 11.57 -10.20 -2.53
C GLU A 218 10.50 -9.29 -1.94
N LEU A 219 9.86 -8.49 -2.79
CA LEU A 219 8.95 -7.43 -2.40
C LEU A 219 7.48 -7.85 -2.43
N ASN A 220 7.17 -9.11 -2.73
CA ASN A 220 5.77 -9.56 -2.75
C ASN A 220 5.06 -9.24 -1.42
N LEU A 221 3.87 -8.63 -1.51
CA LEU A 221 3.07 -8.15 -0.37
C LEU A 221 3.66 -6.97 0.43
N VAL A 222 4.83 -6.44 0.06
CA VAL A 222 5.28 -5.12 0.53
C VAL A 222 4.31 -4.08 -0.01
N ARG A 223 3.92 -3.12 0.80
CA ARG A 223 2.88 -2.16 0.41
C ARG A 223 3.08 -0.78 0.97
N PHE A 224 2.59 0.21 0.25
CA PHE A 224 2.32 1.52 0.80
C PHE A 224 1.00 1.46 1.57
N SER A 225 1.03 1.78 2.86
CA SER A 225 -0.16 1.87 3.71
C SER A 225 -0.57 3.32 4.00
N ASN A 226 0.22 4.29 3.50
CA ASN A 226 -0.08 5.71 3.50
C ASN A 226 0.65 6.43 2.35
N GLY A 227 0.04 7.49 1.82
CA GLY A 227 0.51 8.25 0.65
C GLY A 227 -0.19 7.80 -0.62
N ILE A 228 0.28 6.70 -1.20
CA ILE A 228 -0.27 6.07 -2.41
C ILE A 228 -0.88 4.69 -2.09
N ASP A 229 -1.73 4.17 -2.97
CA ASP A 229 -2.22 2.79 -2.91
C ASP A 229 -1.43 1.91 -3.89
N PHE A 230 -0.49 1.13 -3.34
CA PHE A 230 0.32 0.20 -4.11
C PHE A 230 0.80 -0.96 -3.25
N THR A 231 0.61 -2.18 -3.75
CA THR A 231 1.20 -3.40 -3.21
C THR A 231 2.09 -4.01 -4.28
N PHE A 232 3.35 -4.24 -3.94
CA PHE A 232 4.32 -4.84 -4.85
C PHE A 232 3.87 -6.26 -5.24
N PRO A 233 3.91 -6.60 -6.55
CA PRO A 233 3.70 -7.97 -7.00
C PRO A 233 4.92 -8.83 -6.65
N SER A 234 5.00 -10.06 -7.19
CA SER A 234 6.25 -10.82 -7.20
C SER A 234 7.33 -10.02 -7.95
N PHE A 235 8.20 -9.38 -7.17
CA PHE A 235 9.19 -8.43 -7.64
C PHE A 235 10.41 -8.49 -6.74
N SER A 236 11.60 -8.50 -7.33
CA SER A 236 12.82 -8.75 -6.58
C SER A 236 13.88 -7.70 -6.85
N LEU A 237 14.64 -7.32 -5.83
CA LEU A 237 15.78 -6.42 -5.96
C LEU A 237 17.05 -7.10 -5.50
N ALA A 238 18.05 -7.19 -6.37
CA ALA A 238 19.42 -7.55 -6.01
C ALA A 238 20.06 -6.46 -5.13
N PRO A 239 21.18 -6.77 -4.43
CA PRO A 239 21.91 -5.76 -3.66
C PRO A 239 22.27 -4.53 -4.51
N GLY A 240 21.86 -3.35 -4.04
CA GLY A 240 22.07 -2.07 -4.71
C GLY A 240 21.09 -1.75 -5.86
N GLU A 241 20.20 -2.67 -6.22
CA GLU A 241 19.23 -2.47 -7.29
C GLU A 241 18.11 -1.51 -6.88
N LEU A 242 17.63 -0.75 -7.86
CA LEU A 242 16.61 0.28 -7.75
C LEU A 242 15.36 -0.14 -8.54
N ALA A 243 14.20 0.30 -8.07
CA ALA A 243 12.96 0.26 -8.82
C ALA A 243 12.09 1.46 -8.51
N VAL A 244 11.21 1.82 -9.44
CA VAL A 244 10.27 2.93 -9.29
C VAL A 244 8.82 2.44 -9.30
N VAL A 245 7.98 3.08 -8.50
CA VAL A 245 6.52 3.00 -8.59
C VAL A 245 6.03 4.34 -9.12
N VAL A 246 5.19 4.32 -10.14
CA VAL A 246 4.86 5.51 -10.95
C VAL A 246 3.37 5.81 -10.94
N ALA A 247 2.98 7.08 -11.11
CA ALA A 247 1.56 7.45 -11.23
C ALA A 247 0.91 6.96 -12.54
N ASP A 248 1.62 7.15 -13.65
CA ASP A 248 1.19 6.75 -15.00
C ASP A 248 2.44 6.34 -15.79
N LEU A 249 2.49 5.06 -16.18
CA LEU A 249 3.63 4.47 -16.86
C LEU A 249 3.86 5.09 -18.23
N ALA A 250 2.80 5.39 -18.97
CA ALA A 250 2.92 5.96 -20.31
C ALA A 250 3.48 7.39 -20.26
N ILE A 251 3.02 8.18 -19.29
CA ILE A 251 3.54 9.53 -19.03
C ILE A 251 4.99 9.44 -18.55
N PHE A 252 5.27 8.58 -17.57
CA PHE A 252 6.62 8.39 -17.03
C PHE A 252 7.62 8.00 -18.13
N GLU A 253 7.31 7.00 -18.96
CA GLU A 253 8.18 6.59 -20.07
C GLU A 253 8.32 7.68 -21.15
N SER A 254 7.32 8.55 -21.32
CA SER A 254 7.42 9.69 -22.24
C SER A 254 8.41 10.76 -21.76
N VAL A 255 8.62 10.87 -20.44
CA VAL A 255 9.50 11.85 -19.80
C VAL A 255 10.92 11.27 -19.62
N TYR A 256 11.03 10.07 -19.08
CA TYR A 256 12.33 9.47 -18.70
C TYR A 256 12.85 8.44 -19.71
N GLY A 257 12.03 8.01 -20.67
CA GLY A 257 12.36 6.95 -21.61
C GLY A 257 12.02 5.55 -21.09
N MET A 258 12.28 4.55 -21.92
CA MET A 258 12.03 3.14 -21.61
C MET A 258 13.26 2.48 -20.96
N GLY A 259 13.04 1.41 -20.20
CA GLY A 259 14.11 0.56 -19.65
C GLY A 259 14.52 0.86 -18.21
N ILE A 260 13.87 1.82 -17.56
CA ILE A 260 13.92 1.97 -16.10
C ILE A 260 13.14 0.81 -15.46
N ASN A 261 13.64 0.29 -14.34
CA ASN A 261 13.02 -0.82 -13.63
C ASN A 261 11.74 -0.36 -12.91
N VAL A 262 10.60 -0.40 -13.59
CA VAL A 262 9.30 0.00 -13.02
C VAL A 262 8.64 -1.21 -12.35
N ALA A 263 8.35 -1.09 -11.05
CA ALA A 263 7.66 -2.11 -10.27
C ALA A 263 6.15 -2.13 -10.53
N GLY A 264 5.56 -0.99 -10.90
CA GLY A 264 4.15 -0.89 -11.30
C GLY A 264 3.61 0.54 -11.22
N GLU A 265 2.35 0.69 -11.62
CA GLU A 265 1.57 1.92 -11.46
C GLU A 265 0.83 1.89 -10.12
N TYR A 266 0.83 3.00 -9.38
CA TYR A 266 0.07 3.14 -8.14
C TYR A 266 -1.29 3.81 -8.39
N GLU A 267 -2.25 3.55 -7.49
CA GLU A 267 -3.49 4.33 -7.45
C GLU A 267 -3.39 5.50 -6.46
N GLY A 268 -4.18 6.55 -6.72
CA GLY A 268 -4.10 7.81 -5.99
C GLY A 268 -3.14 8.79 -6.64
N ARG A 269 -2.62 9.74 -5.85
CA ARG A 269 -1.64 10.74 -6.27
C ARG A 269 -0.85 11.21 -5.07
N LEU A 270 0.36 11.68 -5.28
CA LEU A 270 1.09 12.37 -4.23
C LEU A 270 0.50 13.76 -3.99
N ALA A 271 0.56 14.25 -2.76
CA ALA A 271 0.12 15.58 -2.41
C ALA A 271 1.23 16.60 -2.66
N ASN A 272 0.98 17.52 -3.58
CA ASN A 272 1.91 18.60 -3.95
C ASN A 272 2.34 19.48 -2.77
N ASN A 273 1.58 19.50 -1.67
CA ASN A 273 1.85 20.32 -0.49
C ASN A 273 2.46 19.55 0.69
N GLY A 274 2.90 18.30 0.47
CA GLY A 274 3.37 17.41 1.52
C GLY A 274 2.34 16.42 2.05
N GLU A 275 2.82 15.26 2.47
CA GLU A 275 2.04 14.19 3.10
C GLU A 275 2.95 13.20 3.83
N ARG A 276 2.31 12.24 4.50
CA ARG A 276 2.97 11.10 5.11
C ARG A 276 3.04 9.94 4.12
N ILE A 277 4.21 9.34 3.98
CA ILE A 277 4.43 8.10 3.24
C ILE A 277 4.79 7.01 4.25
N ARG A 278 4.10 5.87 4.15
CA ARG A 278 4.41 4.68 4.95
C ARG A 278 4.52 3.45 4.06
N LEU A 279 5.65 2.78 4.14
CA LEU A 279 5.96 1.52 3.48
C LEU A 279 6.07 0.41 4.53
N GLU A 280 5.33 -0.67 4.34
CA GLU A 280 5.26 -1.83 5.22
C GLU A 280 5.73 -3.09 4.49
N ASP A 281 6.39 -4.00 5.20
CA ASP A 281 6.72 -5.33 4.68
C ASP A 281 5.48 -6.24 4.63
N ALA A 282 5.67 -7.48 4.16
CA ALA A 282 4.60 -8.46 4.04
C ALA A 282 3.91 -8.83 5.37
N LEU A 283 4.58 -8.65 6.52
CA LEU A 283 4.02 -8.89 7.85
C LEU A 283 3.38 -7.64 8.46
N GLY A 284 3.43 -6.50 7.76
CA GLY A 284 2.98 -5.21 8.26
C GLY A 284 4.00 -4.50 9.14
N ALA A 285 5.26 -4.97 9.20
CA ALA A 285 6.31 -4.25 9.88
C ALA A 285 6.70 -3.01 9.07
N THR A 286 6.88 -1.88 9.75
CA THR A 286 7.23 -0.62 9.08
C THR A 286 8.66 -0.69 8.54
N VAL A 287 8.79 -0.56 7.22
CA VAL A 287 10.08 -0.38 6.54
C VAL A 287 10.50 1.09 6.62
N LEU A 288 9.62 2.00 6.18
CA LEU A 288 9.80 3.45 6.27
C LEU A 288 8.50 4.15 6.61
N ASP A 289 8.59 5.23 7.40
CA ASP A 289 7.47 6.07 7.78
C ASP A 289 7.96 7.50 8.02
N PHE A 290 7.61 8.42 7.12
CA PHE A 290 8.01 9.82 7.20
C PHE A 290 6.95 10.75 6.61
N GLU A 291 6.96 12.01 7.04
CA GLU A 291 6.14 13.08 6.47
C GLU A 291 7.04 14.10 5.78
N PHE A 292 6.85 14.29 4.47
CA PHE A 292 7.55 15.32 3.70
C PHE A 292 6.70 16.59 3.59
N SER A 293 7.36 17.72 3.31
CA SER A 293 6.67 18.99 3.08
C SER A 293 7.29 19.74 1.90
N ASP A 294 6.43 20.34 1.10
CA ASP A 294 6.73 21.32 0.05
C ASP A 294 7.69 22.46 0.51
N ASN A 295 7.57 22.87 1.77
CA ASN A 295 8.42 23.90 2.38
C ASN A 295 9.86 23.42 2.66
N TRP A 296 10.14 22.13 2.52
CA TRP A 296 11.49 21.62 2.68
C TRP A 296 12.40 22.20 1.61
N HIS A 297 12.04 22.06 0.34
CA HIS A 297 12.87 22.56 -0.74
C HIS A 297 12.02 23.10 -1.89
N PRO A 298 11.97 24.43 -2.11
CA PRO A 298 11.13 25.03 -3.15
C PRO A 298 11.38 24.53 -4.57
N SER A 299 12.60 24.05 -4.88
CA SER A 299 12.90 23.46 -6.19
C SER A 299 12.24 22.10 -6.42
N THR A 300 11.73 21.47 -5.36
CA THR A 300 11.03 20.17 -5.43
C THR A 300 9.51 20.31 -5.52
N ASP A 301 9.00 21.53 -5.30
CA ASP A 301 7.58 21.87 -5.33
C ASP A 301 7.25 22.57 -6.66
N GLY A 302 7.06 21.80 -7.73
CA GLY A 302 6.80 22.33 -9.08
C GLY A 302 8.03 22.92 -9.78
N GLY A 303 9.21 22.84 -9.15
CA GLY A 303 10.51 23.22 -9.72
C GLY A 303 11.19 22.10 -10.52
N ASN A 304 10.46 21.01 -10.79
CA ASN A 304 10.90 19.81 -11.53
C ASN A 304 12.07 19.05 -10.91
N ARG A 305 12.39 19.21 -9.61
CA ARG A 305 13.33 18.31 -8.93
C ARG A 305 12.57 17.40 -7.99
N SER A 306 13.09 16.21 -7.78
CA SER A 306 12.57 15.28 -6.77
C SER A 306 13.27 15.50 -5.42
N LEU A 307 12.72 14.89 -4.37
CA LEU A 307 13.37 14.77 -3.07
C LEU A 307 14.21 13.48 -3.06
N THR A 308 15.51 13.62 -2.86
CA THR A 308 16.47 12.53 -2.76
C THR A 308 16.92 12.34 -1.32
N LEU A 309 16.92 11.10 -0.82
CA LEU A 309 17.44 10.74 0.50
C LEU A 309 18.98 10.73 0.51
N LEU A 310 19.60 11.56 1.33
CA LEU A 310 21.05 11.79 1.32
C LEU A 310 21.88 10.59 1.82
N ASP A 311 21.38 9.86 2.82
CA ASP A 311 22.06 8.71 3.42
C ASP A 311 21.04 7.58 3.67
N PRO A 312 20.73 6.77 2.65
CA PRO A 312 19.77 5.69 2.79
C PRO A 312 20.27 4.57 3.72
N THR A 313 21.58 4.49 3.98
CA THR A 313 22.19 3.49 4.87
C THR A 313 22.11 3.86 6.35
N ASN A 314 21.66 5.08 6.67
CA ASN A 314 21.53 5.52 8.05
C ASN A 314 20.45 4.72 8.79
N PRO A 315 20.76 4.08 9.93
CA PRO A 315 19.77 3.31 10.69
C PRO A 315 18.83 4.17 11.54
N ASP A 316 19.11 5.47 11.72
CA ASP A 316 18.27 6.37 12.51
C ASP A 316 17.04 6.82 11.72
N THR A 317 15.96 6.06 11.85
CA THR A 317 14.69 6.29 11.14
C THR A 317 14.03 7.63 11.47
N ALA A 318 14.34 8.25 12.62
CA ALA A 318 13.82 9.56 12.98
C ALA A 318 14.32 10.66 12.03
N ARG A 319 15.48 10.46 11.40
CA ARG A 319 16.06 11.42 10.47
C ARG A 319 15.25 11.57 9.19
N TRP A 320 14.46 10.59 8.79
CA TRP A 320 13.64 10.68 7.59
C TRP A 320 12.56 11.76 7.68
N ASN A 321 12.17 12.17 8.89
CA ASN A 321 11.26 13.29 9.14
C ASN A 321 11.97 14.66 9.17
N LEU A 322 13.27 14.72 8.86
CA LEU A 322 14.05 15.94 8.87
C LEU A 322 14.33 16.42 7.44
N LYS A 323 14.01 17.69 7.17
CA LYS A 323 14.42 18.40 5.94
C LYS A 323 15.89 18.20 5.58
N SER A 324 16.80 18.09 6.55
CA SER A 324 18.24 17.94 6.31
C SER A 324 18.65 16.56 5.78
N SER A 325 17.77 15.58 5.82
CA SER A 325 18.04 14.23 5.32
C SER A 325 17.65 14.07 3.86
N TRP A 326 16.82 14.98 3.35
CA TRP A 326 16.38 15.03 1.97
C TRP A 326 16.99 16.23 1.28
N VAL A 327 17.42 16.07 0.04
CA VAL A 327 17.96 17.15 -0.79
C VAL A 327 17.23 17.18 -2.12
N PRO A 328 17.15 18.34 -2.81
CA PRO A 328 16.72 18.35 -4.19
C PRO A 328 17.63 17.45 -5.02
N SER A 329 17.06 16.72 -5.97
CA SER A 329 17.85 15.89 -6.86
C SER A 329 18.96 16.66 -7.58
N SER A 330 20.03 15.99 -7.99
CA SER A 330 21.12 16.65 -8.75
C SER A 330 20.72 17.05 -10.18
N VAL A 331 19.76 16.33 -10.77
CA VAL A 331 19.25 16.52 -12.14
C VAL A 331 17.79 17.03 -12.11
N GLU A 332 17.42 17.91 -13.05
CA GLU A 332 16.02 18.27 -13.28
C GLU A 332 15.26 17.06 -13.85
N GLY A 333 14.12 16.75 -13.28
CA GLY A 333 13.35 15.52 -13.49
C GLY A 333 13.59 14.48 -12.39
N GLY A 334 14.65 14.63 -11.59
CA GLY A 334 15.12 13.54 -10.73
C GLY A 334 16.03 12.57 -11.49
N THR A 335 16.32 11.44 -10.88
CA THR A 335 17.26 10.42 -11.37
C THR A 335 16.67 9.00 -11.25
N PRO A 336 15.44 8.77 -11.72
CA PRO A 336 14.80 7.47 -11.52
C PRO A 336 15.60 6.33 -12.12
N GLY A 337 15.91 5.32 -11.31
CA GLY A 337 16.71 4.15 -11.68
C GLY A 337 18.22 4.34 -11.53
N GLU A 338 18.70 5.50 -11.06
CA GLU A 338 20.11 5.80 -10.85
C GLU A 338 20.35 6.40 -9.45
N ASP A 339 21.50 6.06 -8.85
CA ASP A 339 21.88 6.66 -7.58
C ASP A 339 22.17 8.15 -7.72
N ASP A 340 21.37 8.99 -7.06
CA ASP A 340 21.63 10.41 -6.97
C ASP A 340 22.66 10.72 -5.88
N LEU A 341 23.79 11.30 -6.26
CA LEU A 341 24.83 11.72 -5.33
C LEU A 341 24.56 13.11 -4.71
N GLY A 342 23.36 13.65 -4.94
CA GLY A 342 22.96 15.01 -4.55
C GLY A 342 23.65 16.06 -5.42
N PRO A 343 23.28 17.35 -5.30
CA PRO A 343 23.96 18.40 -6.02
C PRO A 343 25.45 18.38 -5.64
N PHE A 344 26.34 18.37 -6.63
CA PHE A 344 27.73 18.79 -6.38
C PHE A 344 27.64 20.14 -5.68
N GLU A 345 28.13 20.22 -4.43
CA GLU A 345 28.39 21.48 -3.74
C GLU A 345 29.29 22.31 -4.67
N THR A 346 28.66 23.11 -5.54
CA THR A 346 29.36 24.20 -6.18
C THR A 346 29.63 25.12 -5.00
N PRO A 347 30.89 25.35 -4.62
CA PRO A 347 31.19 26.15 -3.45
C PRO A 347 30.41 27.45 -3.62
N THR A 348 29.51 27.71 -2.67
CA THR A 348 28.85 29.01 -2.56
C THR A 348 29.94 30.05 -2.74
N PRO A 349 29.85 30.99 -3.71
CA PRO A 349 30.88 31.98 -3.88
C PRO A 349 31.05 32.66 -2.52
N THR A 350 32.19 32.41 -1.88
CA THR A 350 32.54 33.08 -0.64
C THR A 350 32.45 34.56 -0.95
N GLU A 351 31.56 35.28 -0.27
CA GLU A 351 31.50 36.74 -0.29
C GLU A 351 32.94 37.26 -0.21
N THR A 352 33.47 37.72 -1.34
CA THR A 352 34.79 38.36 -1.34
C THR A 352 34.61 39.61 -0.52
N PRO A 353 35.28 39.77 0.63
CA PRO A 353 35.09 40.95 1.46
C PRO A 353 35.45 42.16 0.60
N THR A 354 34.44 42.95 0.26
CA THR A 354 34.67 44.25 -0.35
C THR A 354 35.31 45.12 0.72
N VAL A 355 36.64 45.26 0.64
CA VAL A 355 37.41 46.20 1.46
C VAL A 355 36.85 47.60 1.21
N THR A 356 35.98 48.05 2.11
CA THR A 356 35.61 49.46 2.22
C THR A 356 36.71 50.14 3.04
N PRO A 357 37.55 51.02 2.45
CA PRO A 357 38.60 51.68 3.20
C PRO A 357 37.98 52.61 4.23
N THR A 358 38.10 52.25 5.51
CA THR A 358 37.80 53.13 6.64
C THR A 358 39.07 53.92 6.97
N PRO A 359 39.14 55.25 6.76
CA PRO A 359 40.30 56.01 7.15
C PRO A 359 40.37 56.08 8.68
N THR A 360 41.38 55.42 9.27
CA THR A 360 41.73 55.59 10.69
C THR A 360 42.84 56.63 10.78
N PRO A 361 42.66 57.78 11.47
CA PRO A 361 43.74 58.71 11.72
C PRO A 361 44.75 58.08 12.69
N SER A 362 46.03 58.04 12.29
CA SER A 362 47.14 57.59 13.14
C SER A 362 48.00 58.78 13.51
N ASP A 363 47.98 59.15 14.80
CA ASP A 363 48.86 60.17 15.37
C ASP A 363 50.30 59.65 15.43
N THR A 364 51.16 60.21 14.57
CA THR A 364 52.60 59.91 14.53
C THR A 364 53.38 60.94 15.37
N PRO A 365 54.01 60.59 16.49
CA PRO A 365 54.99 61.47 17.12
C PRO A 365 56.27 61.54 16.27
N THR A 366 56.62 62.76 15.84
CA THR A 366 57.84 63.05 15.10
C THR A 366 59.03 63.12 16.05
N ALA A 367 60.04 62.26 15.89
CA ALA A 367 61.34 62.40 16.53
C ALA A 367 62.37 62.93 15.51
N THR A 368 62.86 64.15 15.73
CA THR A 368 63.95 64.77 14.97
C THR A 368 65.29 64.18 15.42
N VAL A 369 66.08 63.63 14.50
CA VAL A 369 67.43 63.09 14.77
C VAL A 369 68.48 64.02 14.15
N THR A 370 69.35 64.58 14.99
CA THR A 370 70.55 65.32 14.56
C THR A 370 71.72 64.34 14.39
N SER A 371 72.37 64.36 13.22
CA SER A 371 73.51 63.51 12.89
C SER A 371 74.85 64.18 13.23
N THR A 372 75.83 63.39 13.69
CA THR A 372 77.27 63.73 13.65
C THR A 372 78.02 62.51 13.14
N PRO A 373 78.77 62.60 12.02
CA PRO A 373 79.42 61.45 11.39
C PRO A 373 80.82 61.16 11.97
N THR A 374 81.21 59.88 11.99
CA THR A 374 82.62 59.47 11.88
C THR A 374 82.70 58.14 11.14
N ALA A 375 83.58 58.08 10.13
CA ALA A 375 83.77 56.95 9.24
C ALA A 375 84.89 56.02 9.73
N THR A 376 84.79 54.73 9.41
CA THR A 376 85.98 53.88 9.23
C THR A 376 85.72 52.93 8.07
N VAL A 377 86.53 53.10 7.02
CA VAL A 377 86.69 52.27 5.80
C VAL A 377 87.95 51.42 6.01
N THR A 378 88.22 50.25 5.44
CA THR A 378 87.65 49.37 4.40
C THR A 378 88.56 48.13 4.36
N SER A 379 88.05 46.93 4.03
CA SER A 379 88.53 46.12 2.89
C SER A 379 87.92 44.70 2.85
N THR A 380 87.03 44.53 1.87
CA THR A 380 86.79 43.37 1.00
C THR A 380 86.38 42.04 1.66
N SER A 381 85.08 41.76 1.62
CA SER A 381 84.42 40.51 2.02
C SER A 381 83.67 39.86 0.85
N THR A 382 83.99 38.60 0.53
CA THR A 382 82.92 37.61 0.30
C THR A 382 83.13 36.54 1.37
N PRO A 383 82.37 36.62 2.47
CA PRO A 383 81.27 35.68 2.61
C PRO A 383 79.98 36.35 3.11
N THR A 384 78.87 35.86 2.57
CA THR A 384 77.49 36.13 3.01
C THR A 384 77.29 35.62 4.43
N SER A 385 76.64 36.41 5.30
CA SER A 385 76.03 35.90 6.54
C SER A 385 74.51 35.99 6.40
N THR A 386 73.89 34.82 6.25
CA THR A 386 72.44 34.62 6.17
C THR A 386 71.87 34.47 7.58
N TRP A 387 70.73 35.09 7.87
CA TRP A 387 69.95 34.84 9.09
C TRP A 387 68.88 33.76 8.81
N THR A 388 68.73 32.78 9.71
CA THR A 388 67.71 31.73 9.65
C THR A 388 66.79 31.75 10.87
N LEU A 389 65.52 31.41 10.67
CA LEU A 389 64.47 31.26 11.70
C LEU A 389 64.15 29.76 11.88
N THR A 390 63.84 29.33 13.11
CA THR A 390 63.53 27.94 13.49
C THR A 390 62.14 27.84 14.13
N ASN A 391 61.34 26.83 13.76
CA ASN A 391 60.03 26.50 14.36
C ASN A 391 60.12 25.22 15.20
N THR A 392 59.39 25.17 16.33
CA THR A 392 59.34 24.03 17.28
C THR A 392 57.89 23.51 17.39
N PRO A 393 57.61 22.19 17.24
CA PRO A 393 56.28 21.62 17.45
C PRO A 393 56.05 21.19 18.92
N THR A 394 54.80 21.20 19.38
CA THR A 394 54.35 20.71 20.70
C THR A 394 53.27 19.64 20.49
N GLU A 395 53.38 18.49 21.15
CA GLU A 395 52.38 17.41 21.15
C GLU A 395 51.42 17.53 22.33
N THR A 396 50.18 17.07 22.17
CA THR A 396 49.14 17.01 23.21
C THR A 396 48.58 15.59 23.26
N GLU A 397 48.60 14.95 24.44
CA GLU A 397 48.00 13.64 24.68
C GLU A 397 46.54 13.76 25.13
N THR A 398 45.68 12.87 24.66
CA THR A 398 44.27 12.75 25.06
C THR A 398 44.03 11.33 25.58
N GLU A 399 43.56 11.22 26.83
CA GLU A 399 43.17 9.95 27.48
C GLU A 399 41.74 9.53 27.06
N THR A 400 41.53 8.21 26.86
CA THR A 400 40.24 7.60 26.53
C THR A 400 39.74 6.76 27.71
N PRO A 401 38.52 6.97 28.25
CA PRO A 401 37.97 6.09 29.28
C PRO A 401 37.39 4.81 28.65
N THR A 402 37.65 3.66 29.29
CA THR A 402 37.06 2.36 28.96
C THR A 402 35.99 2.01 30.00
N GLU A 403 34.73 1.81 29.57
CA GLU A 403 33.65 1.27 30.40
C GLU A 403 33.50 -0.24 30.12
N THR A 404 33.39 -1.04 31.19
CA THR A 404 33.18 -2.50 31.14
C THR A 404 31.70 -2.80 31.43
N PRO A 405 30.95 -3.53 30.59
CA PRO A 405 29.55 -3.84 30.90
C PRO A 405 29.43 -4.96 31.94
N THR A 406 28.52 -4.77 32.90
CA THR A 406 28.06 -5.78 33.87
C THR A 406 26.74 -6.37 33.38
N GLU A 407 26.62 -7.69 33.32
CA GLU A 407 25.37 -8.38 32.95
C GLU A 407 24.33 -8.31 34.07
N THR A 408 23.09 -7.94 33.72
CA THR A 408 21.90 -8.08 34.57
C THR A 408 20.93 -9.04 33.89
N GLN A 409 20.50 -10.09 34.60
CA GLN A 409 19.51 -11.05 34.12
C GLN A 409 18.09 -10.47 34.31
N THR A 410 17.27 -10.57 33.27
CA THR A 410 15.84 -10.20 33.30
C THR A 410 14.98 -11.46 33.18
N GLU A 411 14.01 -11.59 34.09
CA GLU A 411 13.10 -12.74 34.17
C GLU A 411 12.10 -12.82 32.99
N THR A 412 11.72 -14.06 32.66
CA THR A 412 10.77 -14.45 31.62
C THR A 412 9.31 -14.13 32.02
N PRO A 413 8.51 -13.44 31.18
CA PRO A 413 7.08 -13.31 31.44
C PRO A 413 6.29 -14.55 31.00
N SER A 414 5.38 -15.00 31.88
CA SER A 414 4.43 -16.09 31.64
C SER A 414 3.26 -15.67 30.75
N ILE A 415 2.84 -16.58 29.87
CA ILE A 415 1.71 -16.45 28.93
C ILE A 415 0.36 -16.46 29.69
N PRO A 416 -0.54 -15.49 29.49
CA PRO A 416 -1.94 -15.61 29.90
C PRO A 416 -2.78 -16.37 28.85
N PRO A 417 -3.87 -17.06 29.25
CA PRO A 417 -4.71 -17.85 28.35
C PRO A 417 -5.55 -16.97 27.41
N TYR A 418 -5.66 -17.44 26.16
CA TYR A 418 -6.41 -16.83 25.06
C TYR A 418 -7.93 -16.91 25.29
N ASP A 419 -8.60 -15.75 25.16
CA ASP A 419 -10.06 -15.58 25.18
C ASP A 419 -10.59 -15.52 23.73
N ARG A 420 -11.71 -16.21 23.48
CA ARG A 420 -12.40 -16.30 22.18
C ARG A 420 -13.63 -15.38 22.20
N THR A 421 -13.58 -14.22 21.54
CA THR A 421 -14.79 -13.55 21.00
C THR A 421 -14.42 -12.42 20.03
N GLY A 422 -15.14 -12.34 18.89
CA GLY A 422 -15.37 -11.09 18.12
C GLY A 422 -14.47 -10.91 16.89
N GLU A 423 -14.95 -11.18 15.68
CA GLU A 423 -15.74 -10.30 14.79
C GLU A 423 -14.88 -9.34 13.94
N GLY A 424 -15.00 -9.45 12.61
CA GLY A 424 -14.42 -8.50 11.64
C GLY A 424 -14.46 -9.03 10.21
N PHE A 425 -15.44 -8.61 9.42
CA PHE A 425 -15.49 -8.77 7.96
C PHE A 425 -14.66 -7.69 7.26
N VAL A 426 -14.02 -8.00 6.12
CA VAL A 426 -14.03 -7.17 4.89
C VAL A 426 -13.61 -7.96 3.63
N ASN A 427 -14.37 -7.72 2.55
CA ASN A 427 -14.11 -7.93 1.11
C ASN A 427 -13.00 -6.96 0.60
N ALA A 428 -12.35 -7.04 -0.57
CA ALA A 428 -12.22 -7.97 -1.69
C ALA A 428 -11.05 -7.45 -2.56
N LEU A 429 -10.30 -8.34 -3.23
CA LEU A 429 -9.79 -8.25 -4.61
C LEU A 429 -8.62 -9.25 -4.78
N ASP A 430 -8.96 -10.49 -5.14
CA ASP A 430 -8.38 -11.10 -6.34
C ASP A 430 -9.24 -12.29 -6.81
N LEU A 431 -9.91 -12.01 -7.92
CA LEU A 431 -10.27 -12.84 -9.05
C LEU A 431 -10.05 -14.38 -8.92
N LEU A 432 -11.15 -15.12 -8.78
CA LEU A 432 -11.33 -16.35 -9.55
C LEU A 432 -12.66 -16.25 -10.28
N VAL A 433 -12.60 -15.67 -11.48
CA VAL A 433 -13.69 -15.76 -12.46
C VAL A 433 -13.54 -17.10 -13.16
N ILE A 434 -14.46 -18.03 -12.86
CA ILE A 434 -14.73 -19.15 -13.77
C ILE A 434 -15.62 -18.60 -14.87
N LEU A 435 -15.06 -18.41 -16.06
CA LEU A 435 -15.82 -18.37 -17.30
C LEU A 435 -15.37 -19.53 -18.16
N GLY A 436 -16.28 -20.47 -18.40
CA GLY A 436 -16.12 -21.42 -19.49
C GLY A 436 -16.25 -20.70 -20.83
N GLU A 437 -15.40 -21.04 -21.80
CA GLU A 437 -15.84 -21.71 -23.02
C GLU A 437 -14.65 -22.21 -23.87
N LYS A 438 -14.79 -23.47 -24.30
CA LYS A 438 -14.39 -24.13 -25.56
C LYS A 438 -13.08 -23.76 -26.27
N GLY A 439 -12.26 -24.80 -26.39
CA GLY A 439 -11.42 -25.15 -27.54
C GLY A 439 -11.12 -26.64 -27.51
#